data_AF-A0A553UM55-F1
#
_entry.id   AF-A0A553UM55-F1
#
_cell.length_a   1.000
_cell.length_b   1.000
_cell.length_c   1.000
_cell.angle_alpha   90.00
_cell.angle_beta   90.00
_cell.angle_gamma   90.00
#
_symmetry.space_group_name_H-M   'P 1'
#
loop_
_entity.id
_entity.type
_entity.pdbx_description
1 polymer ?
#
loop_
_entity_poly.entity_id
_entity_poly.type
_entity_poly.pdbx_seq_one_letter_code
_entity_poly.pdbx_strand_id
1 'polypeptide(L)'
;MTWFYLLTSILMGLALLALLLRPDPQRPLTLWLLAALLPVLVAVTAAMFGQAQAQRTLSAFNPALQDRALAWRDAGGSENTSTLSLGGLDAACVVRAAQRGGTYQLSNSTLFVPHGAQLLGPWPSRAESDALMLSGQLNCRRVSVAGE
;
A
#
# COMPACT_ATOMS: atom_id res chain seq x y z
N MET A 1 6.62 -5.30 22.43
CA MET A 1 6.75 -4.06 21.63
C MET A 1 5.59 -3.08 21.87
N THR A 2 4.33 -3.50 21.79
CA THR A 2 3.13 -2.64 21.98
C THR A 2 3.05 -1.95 23.35
N TRP A 3 3.53 -2.61 24.41
CA TRP A 3 3.64 -2.06 25.77
C TRP A 3 4.42 -0.74 25.87
N PHE A 4 5.54 -0.61 25.14
CA PHE A 4 6.36 0.60 25.16
C PHE A 4 5.64 1.80 24.51
N TYR A 5 4.83 1.56 23.47
CA TYR A 5 4.01 2.58 22.83
C TYR A 5 2.86 3.04 23.72
N LEU A 6 2.24 2.12 24.47
CA LEU A 6 1.20 2.47 25.45
C LEU A 6 1.76 3.33 26.59
N LEU A 7 2.91 2.95 27.14
CA LEU A 7 3.56 3.72 28.21
C LEU A 7 3.92 5.14 27.77
N THR A 8 4.52 5.30 26.58
CA THR A 8 4.88 6.63 26.06
C THR A 8 3.64 7.48 25.79
N SER A 9 2.57 6.91 25.25
CA SER A 9 1.32 7.64 25.02
C SER A 9 0.63 8.07 26.33
N ILE A 10 0.65 7.22 27.36
CA ILE A 10 0.09 7.55 28.68
C ILE A 10 0.91 8.64 29.37
N LEU A 11 2.24 8.55 29.32
CA LEU A 11 3.15 9.57 29.87
C LEU A 11 2.94 10.94 29.21
N MET A 12 2.81 10.97 27.89
CA MET A 12 2.54 12.19 27.12
C MET A 12 1.17 12.78 27.47
N GLY A 13 0.14 11.93 27.60
CA GLY A 13 -1.20 12.34 28.02
C GLY A 13 -1.22 12.92 29.44
N LEU A 14 -0.53 12.29 30.38
CA LEU A 14 -0.40 12.78 31.76
C LEU A 14 0.38 14.09 31.84
N ALA A 15 1.43 14.25 31.04
CA ALA A 15 2.20 15.50 30.96
C ALA A 15 1.34 16.66 30.42
N LEU A 16 0.54 16.41 29.37
CA LEU A 16 -0.42 17.36 28.82
C LEU A 16 -1.50 17.73 29.86
N LEU A 17 -2.04 16.74 30.57
CA LEU A 17 -3.04 16.95 31.61
C LEU A 17 -2.48 17.77 32.77
N ALA A 18 -1.26 17.47 33.21
CA ALA A 18 -0.57 18.23 34.24
C ALA A 18 -0.26 19.69 33.83
N LEU A 19 0.02 19.93 32.55
CA LEU A 19 0.19 21.28 31.99
C LEU A 19 -1.13 22.07 31.95
N LEU A 20 -2.23 21.41 31.61
CA LEU A 20 -3.58 22.01 31.55
C LEU A 20 -4.14 22.34 32.94
N LEU A 21 -3.81 21.54 33.96
CA LEU A 21 -4.25 21.77 35.35
C LEU A 21 -3.41 22.80 36.10
N ARG A 22 -2.24 23.24 35.61
CA ARG A 22 -1.44 24.29 36.28
C ARG A 22 -2.01 25.69 36.01
N PRO A 23 -2.41 26.45 37.04
CA PRO A 23 -2.86 27.83 36.90
C PRO A 23 -1.64 28.76 36.82
N ASP A 24 -1.03 28.85 35.63
CA ASP A 24 0.14 29.71 35.39
C ASP A 24 -0.16 30.74 34.27
N PRO A 25 0.29 32.00 34.38
CA PRO A 25 0.10 33.07 33.37
C PRO A 25 0.71 32.81 31.99
N GLN A 26 1.36 31.66 31.76
CA GLN A 26 2.02 31.28 30.50
C GLN A 26 1.09 30.56 29.49
N ARG A 27 -0.23 30.58 29.74
CA ARG A 27 -1.30 30.03 28.87
C ARG A 27 -1.17 30.31 27.37
N PRO A 28 -0.77 31.50 26.89
CA PRO A 28 -0.68 31.71 25.44
C PRO A 28 0.43 30.86 24.80
N LEU A 29 1.53 30.59 25.52
CA LEU A 29 2.65 29.80 25.01
C LEU A 29 2.31 28.30 24.96
N THR A 30 1.59 27.80 25.97
CA THR A 30 1.10 26.41 25.99
C THR A 30 0.00 26.17 24.96
N LEU A 31 -0.89 27.13 24.73
CA LEU A 31 -1.87 27.07 23.63
C LEU A 31 -1.18 27.03 22.26
N TRP A 32 -0.11 27.81 22.07
CA TRP A 32 0.69 27.78 20.85
C TRP A 32 1.39 26.44 20.64
N LEU A 33 1.97 25.88 21.70
CA LEU A 33 2.61 24.57 21.67
C LEU A 33 1.60 23.46 21.37
N LEU A 34 0.41 23.49 21.98
CA LEU A 34 -0.67 22.54 21.66
C LEU A 34 -1.16 22.69 20.22
N ALA A 35 -1.32 23.91 19.73
CA ALA A 35 -1.71 24.18 18.35
C ALA A 35 -0.67 23.64 17.35
N ALA A 36 0.62 23.69 17.69
CA ALA A 36 1.70 23.11 16.89
C ALA A 36 1.80 21.57 17.02
N LEU A 37 1.41 21.01 18.17
CA LEU A 37 1.48 19.56 18.42
C LEU A 37 0.32 18.79 17.75
N LEU A 38 -0.86 19.41 17.67
CA LEU A 38 -2.06 18.86 17.03
C LEU A 38 -1.83 18.35 15.60
N PRO A 39 -1.24 19.12 14.66
CA PRO A 39 -1.00 18.65 13.30
C PRO A 39 -0.02 17.47 13.24
N VAL A 40 0.95 17.40 14.17
CA VAL A 40 1.87 16.25 14.26
C VAL A 40 1.12 14.98 14.69
N LEU A 41 0.23 15.09 15.68
CA LEU A 41 -0.61 13.98 16.11
C LEU A 41 -1.56 13.51 15.00
N VAL A 42 -2.14 14.43 14.23
CA VAL A 42 -2.98 14.11 13.07
C VAL A 42 -2.17 13.39 12.00
N ALA A 43 -0.95 13.83 11.71
CA ALA A 43 -0.09 13.17 10.72
C ALA A 43 0.29 11.73 11.15
N VAL A 44 0.64 11.54 12.42
CA VAL A 44 1.01 10.21 12.95
C VAL A 44 -0.19 9.27 13.01
N THR A 45 -1.35 9.77 13.43
CA THR A 45 -2.59 8.97 13.45
C THR A 45 -3.03 8.58 12.04
N ALA A 46 -2.93 9.48 11.06
CA ALA A 46 -3.20 9.18 9.66
C ALA A 46 -2.24 8.10 9.10
N ALA A 47 -0.94 8.18 9.43
CA ALA A 47 0.03 7.16 9.04
C ALA A 47 -0.29 5.78 9.64
N MET A 48 -0.63 5.73 10.93
CA MET A 48 -1.02 4.50 11.64
C MET A 48 -2.32 3.90 11.09
N PHE A 49 -3.29 4.75 10.73
CA PHE A 49 -4.54 4.30 10.11
C PHE A 49 -4.29 3.62 8.76
N GLY A 50 -3.39 4.19 7.95
CA GLY A 50 -2.96 3.59 6.68
C GLY A 50 -2.33 2.20 6.87
N GLN A 51 -1.49 2.02 7.89
CA GLN A 51 -0.87 0.72 8.19
C GLN A 51 -1.89 -0.31 8.70
N ALA A 52 -2.80 0.09 9.59
CA ALA A 52 -3.83 -0.80 10.11
C ALA A 52 -4.81 -1.25 9.00
N GLN A 53 -5.15 -0.34 8.08
CA GLN A 53 -5.99 -0.65 6.94
C GLN A 53 -5.29 -1.60 5.96
N ALA A 54 -4.00 -1.40 5.70
CA ALA A 54 -3.20 -2.33 4.91
C ALA A 54 -3.12 -3.73 5.55
N GLN A 55 -2.98 -3.83 6.88
CA GLN A 55 -2.98 -5.14 7.55
C GLN A 55 -4.34 -5.85 7.46
N ARG A 56 -5.45 -5.11 7.55
CA ARG A 56 -6.80 -5.68 7.39
C ARG A 56 -7.08 -6.15 5.97
N THR A 57 -6.60 -5.44 4.96
CA THR A 57 -6.75 -5.91 3.57
C THR A 57 -5.88 -7.14 3.32
N LEU A 58 -4.69 -7.21 3.93
CA LEU A 58 -3.79 -8.36 3.82
C LEU A 58 -4.25 -9.60 4.60
N SER A 59 -5.13 -9.48 5.61
CA SER A 59 -5.61 -10.66 6.35
C SER A 59 -6.47 -11.60 5.51
N ALA A 60 -7.08 -11.10 4.43
CA ALA A 60 -7.84 -11.93 3.47
C ALA A 60 -7.01 -12.32 2.24
N PHE A 61 -5.79 -11.80 2.13
CA PHE A 61 -4.94 -12.03 0.96
C PHE A 61 -4.36 -13.44 0.97
N ASN A 62 -4.60 -14.19 -0.11
CA ASN A 62 -4.02 -15.51 -0.30
C ASN A 62 -2.78 -15.42 -1.21
N PRO A 63 -1.56 -15.68 -0.69
CA PRO A 63 -0.34 -15.62 -1.47
C PRO A 63 -0.12 -16.84 -2.39
N ALA A 64 -0.99 -17.86 -2.35
CA ALA A 64 -0.83 -19.09 -3.13
C ALA A 64 -0.71 -18.82 -4.64
N LEU A 65 0.05 -19.69 -5.33
CA LEU A 65 0.04 -19.74 -6.78
C LEU A 65 -1.37 -20.10 -7.26
N GLN A 66 -1.89 -19.29 -8.17
CA GLN A 66 -3.17 -19.52 -8.81
C GLN A 66 -3.03 -19.25 -10.30
N ASP A 67 -3.75 -20.04 -11.08
CA ASP A 67 -3.87 -19.83 -12.52
C ASP A 67 -4.79 -18.63 -12.78
N ARG A 68 -4.28 -17.67 -13.54
CA ARG A 68 -4.95 -16.40 -13.80
C ARG A 68 -4.92 -16.13 -15.29
N ALA A 69 -6.02 -15.61 -15.83
CA ALA A 69 -6.13 -15.30 -17.23
C ALA A 69 -5.98 -13.78 -17.45
N LEU A 70 -5.22 -13.43 -18.47
CA LEU A 70 -5.01 -12.05 -18.89
C LEU A 70 -5.45 -11.96 -20.34
N ALA A 71 -6.48 -11.15 -20.61
CA ALA A 71 -6.97 -10.90 -21.97
C ALA A 71 -6.63 -9.48 -22.40
N TRP A 72 -6.30 -9.31 -23.67
CA TRP A 72 -6.04 -8.00 -24.24
C TRP A 72 -6.44 -7.97 -25.71
N ARG A 73 -6.59 -6.76 -26.23
CA ARG A 73 -6.77 -6.55 -27.67
C ARG A 73 -5.49 -5.97 -28.26
N ASP A 74 -5.01 -6.59 -29.33
CA ASP A 74 -3.89 -6.05 -30.10
C ASP A 74 -4.33 -4.84 -30.92
N ALA A 75 -3.35 -4.10 -31.45
CA ALA A 75 -3.60 -2.96 -32.35
C ALA A 75 -4.41 -3.35 -33.60
N GLY A 76 -4.37 -4.63 -34.01
CA GLY A 76 -5.18 -5.19 -35.09
C GLY A 76 -6.61 -5.61 -34.71
N GLY A 77 -7.04 -5.37 -33.47
CA GLY A 77 -8.38 -5.71 -32.99
C GLY A 77 -8.60 -7.19 -32.63
N SER A 78 -7.58 -8.04 -32.74
CA SER A 78 -7.63 -9.44 -32.31
C SER A 78 -7.66 -9.51 -30.78
N GLU A 79 -8.56 -10.32 -30.24
CA GLU A 79 -8.59 -10.66 -28.82
C GLU A 79 -7.62 -11.81 -28.55
N ASN A 80 -6.64 -11.56 -27.68
CA ASN A 80 -5.73 -12.58 -27.19
C ASN A 80 -5.98 -12.81 -25.72
N THR A 81 -5.81 -14.07 -25.30
CA THR A 81 -5.89 -14.46 -23.89
C THR A 81 -4.69 -15.33 -23.55
N SER A 82 -4.02 -15.03 -22.44
CA SER A 82 -2.92 -15.83 -21.90
C SER A 82 -3.24 -16.25 -20.48
N THR A 83 -3.08 -17.53 -20.18
CA THR A 83 -3.18 -18.08 -18.83
C THR A 83 -1.78 -18.18 -18.22
N LEU A 84 -1.61 -17.60 -17.03
CA LEU A 84 -0.35 -17.61 -16.30
C LEU A 84 -0.59 -18.06 -14.86
N SER A 85 0.26 -18.96 -14.37
CA SER A 85 0.29 -19.35 -12.97
C SER A 85 1.18 -18.38 -12.20
N LEU A 86 0.57 -17.54 -11.37
CA LEU A 86 1.23 -16.43 -10.69
C LEU A 86 0.95 -16.48 -9.19
N GLY A 87 1.99 -16.28 -8.38
CA GLY A 87 1.85 -16.04 -6.95
C GLY A 87 1.14 -14.71 -6.68
N GLY A 88 0.57 -14.55 -5.49
CA GLY A 88 -0.19 -13.34 -5.15
C GLY A 88 0.60 -12.03 -5.30
N LEU A 89 1.90 -12.03 -5.00
CA LEU A 89 2.78 -10.86 -5.11
C LEU A 89 3.02 -10.46 -6.58
N ASP A 90 3.37 -11.44 -7.42
CA ASP A 90 3.57 -11.22 -8.85
C ASP A 90 2.25 -10.77 -9.50
N ALA A 91 1.12 -11.35 -9.10
CA ALA A 91 -0.19 -10.96 -9.60
C ALA A 91 -0.53 -9.50 -9.25
N ALA A 92 -0.21 -9.03 -8.03
CA ALA A 92 -0.40 -7.63 -7.65
C ALA A 92 0.46 -6.67 -8.49
N CYS A 93 1.68 -7.08 -8.88
CA CYS A 93 2.47 -6.32 -9.84
C CYS A 93 1.80 -6.23 -11.22
N VAL A 94 1.21 -7.33 -11.70
CA VAL A 94 0.51 -7.36 -12.98
C VAL A 94 -0.77 -6.50 -12.97
N VAL A 95 -1.50 -6.45 -11.86
CA VAL A 95 -2.70 -5.58 -11.72
C VAL A 95 -2.35 -4.10 -11.91
N ARG A 96 -1.19 -3.66 -11.42
CA ARG A 96 -0.69 -2.31 -11.67
C ARG A 96 -0.12 -2.13 -13.06
N ALA A 97 0.56 -3.15 -13.58
CA ALA A 97 1.10 -3.17 -14.92
C ALA A 97 0.00 -2.97 -15.97
N ALA A 98 -1.17 -3.60 -15.79
CA ALA A 98 -2.31 -3.48 -16.70
C ALA A 98 -2.79 -2.03 -16.87
N GLN A 99 -2.60 -1.16 -15.86
CA GLN A 99 -2.98 0.25 -15.95
C GLN A 99 -1.97 1.13 -16.68
N ARG A 100 -0.69 0.76 -16.69
CA ARG A 100 0.37 1.59 -17.31
C ARG A 100 0.95 0.98 -18.57
N GLY A 101 0.67 -0.29 -18.84
CA GLY A 101 1.36 -1.10 -19.83
C GLY A 101 2.84 -1.31 -19.51
N GLY A 102 3.45 -2.23 -20.26
CA GLY A 102 4.90 -2.42 -20.33
C GLY A 102 5.36 -3.80 -19.88
N THR A 103 6.68 -4.01 -19.96
CA THR A 103 7.37 -5.22 -19.51
C THR A 103 7.78 -5.13 -18.05
N TYR A 104 7.43 -6.15 -17.26
CA TYR A 104 7.75 -6.23 -15.83
C TYR A 104 8.52 -7.50 -15.54
N GLN A 105 9.48 -7.39 -14.62
CA GLN A 105 10.20 -8.54 -14.07
C GLN A 105 9.39 -9.09 -12.90
N LEU A 106 9.01 -10.36 -13.02
CA LEU A 106 8.38 -11.15 -11.98
C LEU A 106 9.42 -12.03 -11.32
N SER A 107 9.03 -12.71 -10.24
CA SER A 107 9.93 -13.58 -9.48
C SER A 107 10.57 -14.69 -10.34
N ASN A 108 9.79 -15.28 -11.25
CA ASN A 108 10.23 -16.43 -12.07
C ASN A 108 10.29 -16.15 -13.59
N SER A 109 9.91 -14.96 -14.05
CA SER A 109 9.85 -14.66 -15.49
C SER A 109 9.75 -13.15 -15.76
N THR A 110 9.84 -12.76 -17.03
CA THR A 110 9.43 -11.42 -17.50
C THR A 110 8.11 -11.52 -18.21
N LEU A 111 7.16 -10.65 -17.87
CA LEU A 111 5.84 -10.60 -18.49
C LEU A 111 5.63 -9.24 -19.15
N PHE A 112 5.27 -9.26 -20.43
CA PHE A 112 4.70 -8.10 -21.09
C PHE A 112 3.22 -7.99 -20.74
N VAL A 113 2.83 -6.85 -20.19
CA VAL A 113 1.44 -6.55 -19.86
C VAL A 113 0.97 -5.41 -20.76
N PRO A 114 0.04 -5.67 -21.68
CA PRO A 114 -0.55 -4.65 -22.54
C PRO A 114 -1.31 -3.61 -21.71
N HIS A 115 -1.28 -2.37 -22.18
CA HIS A 115 -2.07 -1.31 -21.56
C HIS A 115 -3.57 -1.59 -21.74
N GLY A 116 -4.33 -1.55 -20.64
CA GLY A 116 -5.76 -1.83 -20.66
C GLY A 116 -6.10 -3.32 -20.74
N ALA A 117 -5.16 -4.23 -20.47
CA ALA A 117 -5.45 -5.65 -20.37
C ALA A 117 -6.55 -5.93 -19.34
N GLN A 118 -7.50 -6.79 -19.71
CA GLN A 118 -8.55 -7.29 -18.84
C GLN A 118 -8.01 -8.48 -18.01
N LEU A 119 -8.23 -8.39 -16.71
CA LEU A 119 -7.77 -9.35 -15.73
C LEU A 119 -8.92 -10.31 -15.42
N LEU A 120 -8.90 -11.51 -16.02
CA LEU A 120 -9.93 -12.53 -15.83
C LEU A 120 -9.48 -13.57 -14.79
N GLY A 121 -10.36 -13.91 -13.86
CA GLY A 121 -10.07 -14.85 -12.77
C GLY A 121 -9.69 -14.16 -11.46
N PRO A 122 -9.11 -14.91 -10.50
CA PRO A 122 -8.95 -14.44 -9.13
C PRO A 122 -7.74 -13.51 -8.99
N TRP A 123 -7.84 -12.26 -9.45
CA TRP A 123 -6.81 -11.24 -9.29
C TRP A 123 -6.91 -10.50 -7.95
N PRO A 124 -5.79 -10.08 -7.32
CA PRO A 124 -5.87 -9.21 -6.17
C PRO A 124 -6.56 -7.91 -6.58
N SER A 125 -7.41 -7.42 -5.70
CA SER A 125 -8.03 -6.11 -5.85
C SER A 125 -6.96 -5.01 -5.86
N ARG A 126 -7.30 -3.85 -6.44
CA ARG A 126 -6.41 -2.67 -6.39
C ARG A 126 -6.01 -2.33 -4.95
N ALA A 127 -6.97 -2.40 -4.03
CA ALA A 127 -6.73 -2.12 -2.61
C ALA A 127 -5.70 -3.06 -1.97
N GLU A 128 -5.70 -4.35 -2.33
CA GLU A 128 -4.68 -5.31 -1.87
C GLU A 128 -3.31 -5.03 -2.50
N SER A 129 -3.27 -4.72 -3.80
CA SER A 129 -2.01 -4.38 -4.48
C SER A 129 -1.35 -3.11 -3.91
N ASP A 130 -2.17 -2.11 -3.54
CA ASP A 130 -1.69 -0.87 -2.94
C ASP A 130 -1.25 -1.08 -1.49
N ALA A 131 -1.99 -1.90 -0.73
CA ALA A 131 -1.59 -2.30 0.62
C ALA A 131 -0.25 -3.05 0.64
N LEU A 132 -0.03 -3.96 -0.32
CA LEU A 132 1.26 -4.66 -0.47
C LEU A 132 2.39 -3.68 -0.79
N MET A 133 2.15 -2.65 -1.61
CA MET A 133 3.15 -1.63 -1.88
C MET A 133 3.47 -0.79 -0.63
N LEU A 134 2.43 -0.35 0.09
CA LEU A 134 2.58 0.43 1.34
C LEU A 134 3.29 -0.36 2.43
N SER A 135 3.12 -1.67 2.46
CA SER A 135 3.82 -2.57 3.38
C SER A 135 5.29 -2.83 3.00
N GLY A 136 5.74 -2.37 1.82
CA GLY A 136 7.10 -2.59 1.32
C GLY A 136 7.37 -4.01 0.80
N GLN A 137 6.36 -4.88 0.75
CA GLN A 137 6.50 -6.27 0.28
C GLN A 137 6.46 -6.40 -1.24
N LEU A 138 5.99 -5.36 -1.94
CA LEU A 138 5.85 -5.37 -3.40
C LEU A 138 7.04 -4.67 -4.09
N ASN A 139 7.87 -5.43 -4.81
CA ASN A 139 8.95 -4.89 -5.64
C ASN A 139 8.67 -5.14 -7.12
N CYS A 140 7.83 -4.30 -7.73
CA CYS A 140 7.53 -4.39 -9.15
C CYS A 140 8.55 -3.61 -9.96
N ARG A 141 9.58 -4.29 -10.46
CA ARG A 141 10.57 -3.67 -11.35
C ARG A 141 10.05 -3.68 -12.79
N ARG A 142 9.79 -2.49 -13.34
CA ARG A 142 9.62 -2.33 -14.78
C ARG A 142 10.98 -2.52 -15.45
N VAL A 143 11.01 -3.30 -16.52
CA VAL A 143 12.20 -3.48 -17.34
C VAL A 143 11.91 -2.79 -18.66
N SER A 144 12.79 -1.92 -19.14
CA SER A 144 12.76 -1.51 -20.54
C SER A 144 13.46 -2.59 -21.34
N VAL A 145 12.74 -3.32 -22.19
CA VAL A 145 13.40 -4.11 -23.22
C VAL A 145 13.98 -3.08 -24.20
N ALA A 146 15.29 -2.83 -24.09
CA ALA A 146 16.00 -1.99 -25.04
C ALA A 146 16.16 -2.82 -26.33
N GLY A 147 15.28 -2.58 -27.30
CA GLY A 147 15.34 -3.28 -28.58
C GLY A 147 14.03 -3.27 -29.34
N GLU A 148 13.57 -2.08 -29.71
CA GLU A 148 12.84 -1.80 -30.96
C GLU A 148 12.97 -0.31 -31.29
#